data_AF-A0A967DX65-F1
#
_entry.id   AF-A0A967DX65-F1
#
_cell.length_a   1.000
_cell.length_b   1.000
_cell.length_c   1.000
_cell.angle_alpha   90.00
_cell.angle_beta   90.00
_cell.angle_gamma   90.00
#
_symmetry.space_group_name_H-M   'P 1'
#
loop_
_entity.id
_entity.type
_entity.pdbx_description
1 polymer ?
#
loop_
_entity_poly.entity_id
_entity_poly.type
_entity_poly.pdbx_seq_one_letter_code
_entity_poly.pdbx_strand_id
1 'polypeptide(L)' 'MVRKISLTPHDALLLIDIQNDFLPGGALEIRGGEEILPILEDYIRRFH' A
#
# COMPACT_ATOMS: atom_id res chain seq x y z
N MET A 1 7.49 -13.25 11.61
CA MET A 1 8.65 -13.40 10.69
C MET A 1 8.16 -13.00 9.31
N VAL A 2 8.48 -11.79 8.83
CA VAL A 2 8.06 -11.34 7.50
C VAL A 2 8.93 -12.07 6.48
N ARG A 3 8.31 -12.80 5.54
CA ARG A 3 9.04 -13.49 4.47
C ARG A 3 9.79 -12.46 3.64
N LYS A 4 11.08 -12.71 3.39
CA LYS A 4 11.89 -11.90 2.46
C LYS A 4 11.38 -12.18 1.05
N ILE A 5 10.80 -11.18 0.40
CA ILE A 5 10.29 -11.28 -0.97
C ILE A 5 11.49 -11.05 -1.91
N SER A 6 11.72 -11.97 -2.85
CA SER A 6 12.67 -11.79 -3.94
C SER A 6 11.89 -11.33 -5.16
N LEU A 7 12.18 -10.12 -5.65
CA LEU A 7 11.51 -9.54 -6.81
C LEU A 7 12.31 -9.82 -8.09
N THR A 8 11.59 -9.97 -9.19
CA THR A 8 12.13 -10.10 -10.54
C THR A 8 11.55 -8.99 -11.44
N PRO A 9 12.14 -8.73 -12.62
CA PRO A 9 11.58 -7.76 -13.57
C PRO A 9 10.18 -8.08 -14.13
N HIS A 10 9.65 -9.28 -13.86
CA HIS A 10 8.32 -9.71 -14.32
C HIS A 10 7.25 -9.55 -13.23
N ASP A 11 7.63 -9.09 -12.03
CA ASP A 11 6.71 -8.83 -10.94
C ASP A 11 6.19 -7.39 -11.00
N ALA A 12 4.96 -7.19 -10.54
CA ALA A 12 4.34 -5.88 -10.47
C ALA A 12 3.68 -5.66 -9.11
N LEU A 13 3.67 -4.41 -8.65
CA LEU A 13 2.92 -3.97 -7.48
C LEU A 13 1.62 -3.33 -7.93
N LEU A 14 0.50 -3.88 -7.50
CA LEU A 14 -0.82 -3.31 -7.74
C LEU A 14 -1.32 -2.66 -6.45
N LEU A 15 -1.49 -1.34 -6.48
CA LEU A 15 -2.12 -0.58 -5.40
C LEU A 15 -3.58 -0.37 -5.75
N ILE A 16 -4.49 -0.96 -4.97
CA ILE A 16 -5.93 -0.91 -5.21
C ILE A 16 -6.53 0.07 -4.22
N ASP A 17 -7.35 0.99 -4.73
CA ASP A 17 -8.23 1.84 -3.94
C ASP A 17 -7.50 2.64 -2.85
N ILE A 18 -6.27 3.07 -3.11
CA ILE A 18 -5.56 4.05 -2.27
C ILE A 18 -6.04 5.46 -2.67
N GLN A 19 -7.26 5.79 -2.25
CA GLN A 19 -7.93 7.04 -2.57
C GLN A 19 -8.17 7.84 -1.28
N ASN A 20 -8.06 9.16 -1.36
CA ASN A 20 -8.34 10.04 -0.21
C ASN A 20 -9.75 9.82 0.37
N ASP A 21 -10.71 9.41 -0.46
CA ASP A 21 -12.07 9.14 -0.03
C ASP A 21 -12.17 7.99 0.98
N PHE A 22 -11.22 7.05 0.99
CA PHE A 22 -11.18 5.93 1.93
C PHE A 22 -10.26 6.18 3.13
N LEU A 23 -9.56 7.31 3.16
CA LEU A 23 -8.69 7.72 4.26
C LEU A 23 -9.43 8.65 5.24
N PRO A 24 -8.86 8.94 6.42
CA PRO A 24 -9.47 9.85 7.39
C PRO A 24 -9.85 11.22 6.80
N GLY A 25 -11.11 11.63 7.02
CA GLY A 25 -11.70 12.84 6.46
C GLY A 25 -12.27 12.69 5.03
N GLY A 26 -12.20 11.49 4.44
CA GLY A 26 -12.73 11.18 3.12
C GLY A 26 -14.25 10.96 3.08
N ALA A 27 -14.83 10.96 1.87
CA ALA A 27 -16.27 10.78 1.67
C ALA A 27 -16.78 9.37 2.08
N LEU A 28 -15.91 8.37 2.09
CA LEU A 28 -16.17 7.00 2.50
C LEU A 28 -15.03 6.47 3.40
N GLU A 29 -14.67 7.25 4.41
CA GLU A 29 -13.58 6.94 5.33
C GLU A 29 -13.67 5.51 5.89
N ILE A 30 -12.57 4.76 5.77
CA ILE A 30 -12.40 3.46 6.40
C ILE A 30 -11.63 3.68 7.71
N ARG A 31 -12.22 3.24 8.83
CA ARG A 31 -11.56 3.34 10.15
C ARG A 31 -10.21 2.61 10.14
N GLY A 32 -9.13 3.35 10.42
CA GLY A 32 -7.76 2.83 10.41
C GLY A 32 -7.17 2.64 9.00
N GLY A 33 -7.82 3.18 7.95
CA GLY A 33 -7.35 3.09 6.57
C GLY A 33 -5.98 3.71 6.33
N GLU A 34 -5.50 4.58 7.22
CA GLU A 34 -4.18 5.18 7.19
C GLU A 34 -3.06 4.24 7.68
N GLU A 35 -3.39 3.17 8.42
CA GLU A 35 -2.39 2.27 9.01
C GLU A 35 -1.57 1.51 7.94
N ILE A 36 -2.10 1.41 6.72
CA ILE A 36 -1.41 0.77 5.59
C ILE A 36 -0.36 1.67 4.94
N LEU A 37 -0.41 2.99 5.14
CA LEU A 37 0.46 3.95 4.43
C LEU A 37 1.95 3.68 4.65
N PRO A 38 2.45 3.39 5.88
CA PRO A 38 3.86 3.07 6.09
C PRO A 38 4.29 1.76 5.40
N ILE A 39 3.37 0.79 5.27
CA ILE A 39 3.62 -0.48 4.60
C ILE A 39 3.71 -0.27 3.09
N LEU A 40 2.78 0.50 2.52
CA LEU A 40 2.79 0.86 1.10
C LEU A 40 4.09 1.54 0.70
N GLU A 41 4.61 2.44 1.53
CA GLU A 41 5.86 3.15 1.26
C GLU A 41 7.07 2.19 1.14
N ASP A 42 7.13 1.14 1.96
CA ASP A 42 8.15 0.08 1.86
C ASP A 42 8.00 -0.73 0.56
N TYR A 43 6.78 -1.08 0.15
CA TYR A 43 6.55 -1.80 -1.11
C TYR A 43 6.86 -0.94 -2.34
N ILE A 44 6.44 0.32 -2.37
CA ILE A 44 6.72 1.24 -3.48
C ILE A 44 8.24 1.35 -3.70
N ARG A 45 9.03 1.46 -2.62
CA ARG A 45 10.50 1.51 -2.69
C ARG A 45 11.15 0.25 -3.25
N ARG A 46 10.50 -0.92 -3.15
CA ARG A 46 11.05 -2.21 -3.59
C ARG A 46 10.77 -2.49 -5.06
N PHE A 47 9.71 -1.90 -5.61
CA PHE A 47 9.28 -2.09 -7.00
C PHE A 47 9.68 -0.94 -7.94
N HIS A 48 10.27 0.14 -7.40
CA HIS A 48 10.90 1.23 -8.16
C HIS A 48 12.38 0.92 -8.43
#